data_AF-A0A559IZH5-F1
#
_entry.id   AF-A0A559IZH5-F1
#
_cell.length_a   1.000
_cell.length_b   1.000
_cell.length_c   1.000
_cell.angle_alpha   90.00
_cell.angle_beta   90.00
_cell.angle_gamma   90.00
#
_symmetry.space_group_name_H-M   'P 1'
#
loop_
_entity.id
_entity.type
_entity.pdbx_description
1 polymer ?
#
loop_
_entity_poly.entity_id
_entity_poly.type
_entity_poly.pdbx_seq_one_letter_code
_entity_poly.pdbx_strand_id
1 'polypeptide(L)' 'MMNRSDGFKNITLEQVTDYQHRRESIKTIGEFKELGKEIRDKHGLTDREALDILNNRIGG' A
#
# COMPACT_ATOMS: atom_id res chain seq x y z
N MET A 1 -15.86 1.53 20.15
CA MET A 1 -14.73 0.58 20.17
C MET A 1 -14.32 0.33 18.73
N MET A 2 -13.15 0.81 18.29
CA MET A 2 -12.65 0.56 16.93
C MET A 2 -11.73 -0.68 16.98
N ASN A 3 -12.20 -1.78 16.41
CA ASN A 3 -11.47 -3.04 16.33
C ASN A 3 -10.26 -2.87 15.39
N ARG A 4 -9.07 -3.20 15.87
CA ARG A 4 -7.79 -3.16 15.13
C ARG A 4 -7.61 -4.37 14.19
N SER A 5 -8.66 -4.77 13.47
CA SER A 5 -8.61 -5.97 12.60
C SER A 5 -9.19 -5.74 11.19
N ASP A 6 -9.40 -4.48 10.80
CA ASP A 6 -10.02 -4.11 9.53
C ASP A 6 -9.02 -3.66 8.43
N GLY A 7 -7.71 -3.58 8.73
CA GLY A 7 -6.74 -2.82 7.92
C GLY A 7 -6.39 -3.38 6.53
N PHE A 8 -6.90 -4.56 6.16
CA PHE A 8 -6.63 -5.17 4.84
C PHE A 8 -7.88 -5.75 4.18
N LYS A 9 -9.08 -5.24 4.49
CA LYS A 9 -10.32 -5.82 3.94
C LYS A 9 -10.45 -5.76 2.41
N ASN A 10 -9.64 -4.94 1.73
CA ASN A 10 -9.84 -4.63 0.30
C ASN A 10 -8.62 -4.83 -0.60
N ILE A 11 -7.53 -5.44 -0.13
CA ILE A 11 -6.33 -5.69 -0.95
C ILE A 11 -5.85 -7.13 -0.81
N THR A 12 -5.52 -7.77 -1.93
CA THR A 12 -4.99 -9.14 -1.95
C THR A 12 -3.46 -9.15 -1.88
N LEU A 13 -2.89 -10.30 -1.49
CA LEU A 13 -1.43 -10.49 -1.49
C LEU A 13 -0.82 -10.30 -2.89
N GLU A 14 -1.50 -10.76 -3.94
CA GLU A 14 -1.04 -10.58 -5.32
C GLU A 14 -0.95 -9.09 -5.70
N GLN A 15 -1.95 -8.29 -5.31
CA GLN A 15 -1.94 -6.85 -5.52
C GLN A 15 -0.83 -6.15 -4.73
N VAL A 16 -0.61 -6.56 -3.47
CA VAL A 16 0.51 -6.08 -2.66
C VAL A 16 1.84 -6.33 -3.38
N THR A 17 2.05 -7.56 -3.88
CA THR A 17 3.26 -7.93 -4.62
C THR A 17 3.42 -7.10 -5.90
N ASP A 18 2.35 -6.87 -6.68
CA ASP A 18 2.37 -6.01 -7.86
C ASP A 18 2.80 -4.57 -7.51
N TYR A 19 2.18 -3.97 -6.48
CA TYR A 19 2.55 -2.63 -6.03
C TYR A 19 3.99 -2.54 -5.53
N GLN A 20 4.50 -3.59 -4.89
CA GLN A 20 5.90 -3.67 -4.47
C GLN A 20 6.85 -3.76 -5.67
N HIS A 21 6.53 -4.54 -6.70
CA HIS A 21 7.33 -4.56 -7.94
C HIS A 21 7.29 -3.22 -8.67
N ARG A 22 6.13 -2.57 -8.74
CA ARG A 22 6.01 -1.20 -9.27
C ARG A 22 6.86 -0.23 -8.45
N ARG A 23 6.92 -0.39 -7.13
CA ARG A 23 7.77 0.41 -6.24
C ARG A 23 9.25 0.28 -6.58
N GLU A 24 9.74 -0.91 -6.92
CA GLU A 24 11.14 -1.12 -7.32
C GLU A 24 11.53 -0.32 -8.58
N SER A 25 10.55 -0.06 -9.45
CA SER A 25 10.76 0.74 -10.68
C SER A 25 10.75 2.25 -10.45
N ILE A 26 10.24 2.72 -9.30
CA ILE A 26 10.11 4.13 -8.97
C ILE A 26 11.43 4.72 -8.48
N LYS A 27 11.90 5.77 -9.15
CA LYS A 27 13.16 6.45 -8.82
C LYS A 27 12.97 7.75 -8.06
N THR A 28 11.77 8.33 -8.10
CA THR A 28 11.48 9.63 -7.50
C THR A 28 10.50 9.55 -6.33
N ILE A 29 10.60 10.53 -5.43
CA ILE A 29 9.68 10.65 -4.29
C ILE A 29 8.26 11.05 -4.76
N GLY A 30 8.15 11.75 -5.89
CA GLY A 30 6.87 12.15 -6.48
C GLY A 30 6.05 10.92 -6.90
N GLU A 31 6.63 10.08 -7.76
CA GLU A 31 6.02 8.83 -8.21
C GLU A 31 5.69 7.89 -7.04
N PHE A 32 6.53 7.87 -6.00
CA PHE A 32 6.27 7.09 -4.79
C PHE A 32 4.98 7.53 -4.08
N LYS A 33 4.80 8.84 -3.93
CA LYS A 33 3.58 9.41 -3.33
C LYS A 33 2.36 9.17 -4.20
N GLU A 34 2.50 9.24 -5.53
CA GLU A 34 1.42 8.93 -6.45
C GLU A 34 0.99 7.47 -6.35
N LEU A 35 1.94 6.53 -6.28
CA LEU A 35 1.63 5.12 -6.09
C LEU A 35 0.92 4.86 -4.75
N GLY A 36 1.38 5.50 -3.67
CA GLY A 36 0.70 5.42 -2.36
C GLY A 36 -0.73 5.96 -2.41
N LYS A 37 -0.94 7.08 -3.11
CA LYS A 37 -2.27 7.66 -3.30
C LYS A 37 -3.17 6.76 -4.16
N GLU A 38 -2.62 6.15 -5.21
CA GLU A 38 -3.36 5.19 -6.06
C GLU A 38 -3.86 4.00 -5.23
N ILE A 39 -2.99 3.41 -4.41
CA ILE A 39 -3.34 2.27 -3.55
C ILE A 39 -4.44 2.68 -2.55
N ARG A 40 -4.28 3.85 -1.94
CA ARG A 40 -5.26 4.43 -1.01
C ARG A 40 -6.63 4.59 -1.66
N ASP A 41 -6.69 5.26 -2.81
CA ASP A 41 -7.95 5.58 -3.50
C ASP A 41 -8.59 4.32 -4.11
N LYS A 42 -7.81 3.35 -4.63
CA LYS A 42 -8.34 2.09 -5.19
C LYS A 42 -8.88 1.12 -4.15
N HIS A 43 -8.22 1.03 -2.99
CA HIS A 43 -8.55 0.02 -1.98
C HIS A 43 -9.26 0.61 -0.75
N GLY A 44 -9.48 1.93 -0.73
CA GLY A 44 -10.08 2.64 0.41
C GLY A 44 -9.22 2.54 1.67
N LEU A 45 -7.90 2.44 1.51
CA LEU A 45 -6.95 2.33 2.61
C LEU A 45 -6.63 3.73 3.16
N THR A 46 -5.91 3.79 4.28
CA THR A 46 -5.28 5.04 4.75
C THR A 46 -3.95 5.28 4.06
N ASP A 47 -3.47 6.53 4.03
CA ASP A 47 -2.13 6.86 3.52
C ASP A 47 -1.04 6.05 4.23
N ARG A 48 -1.22 5.75 5.52
CA ARG A 48 -0.28 4.94 6.30
C ARG A 48 -0.26 3.48 5.85
N GLU A 49 -1.42 2.87 5.64
CA GLU A 49 -1.51 1.49 5.15
C GLU A 49 -0.95 1.33 3.73
N ALA A 50 -1.25 2.28 2.85
CA ALA A 50 -0.67 2.31 1.51
C ALA A 50 0.87 2.40 1.56
N LEU A 51 1.42 3.21 2.47
CA LEU A 51 2.86 3.31 2.67
C LEU A 51 3.46 2.05 3.31
N ASP A 52 2.76 1.39 4.23
CA ASP A 52 3.21 0.14 4.85
C ASP A 52 3.29 -1.00 3.80
N ILE A 53 2.35 -1.06 2.85
CA ILE A 53 2.37 -1.96 1.68
C ILE A 53 3.63 -1.73 0.85
N LEU A 54 3.91 -0.48 0.52
CA LEU A 54 5.05 -0.11 -0.34
C LEU A 54 6.41 -0.29 0.33
N ASN A 55 6.50 -0.20 1.65
CA ASN A 55 7.75 -0.38 2.40
C ASN A 55 7.98 -1.82 2.86
N ASN A 56 7.18 -2.77 2.39
CA ASN A 56 7.24 -4.18 2.76
C ASN A 56 7.21 -4.44 4.28
N ARG A 57 6.47 -3.61 5.02
CA ARG A 57 6.40 -3.71 6.49
C ARG A 57 5.33 -4.69 6.98
N ILE A 58 4.68 -5.38 6.04
CA ILE A 58 3.57 -6.31 6.29
C ILE A 58 4.08 -7.76 6.41
N GLY A 59 5.33 -8.04 6.01
CA GLY A 59 5.93 -9.38 6.00
C GLY A 59 7.02 -9.60 7.05
N GLY A 60 6.73 -9.33 8.32
CA GLY A 60 7.57 -9.68 9.48
C GLY A 60 6.92 -10.71 10.37
#